data_AF-A0A931EIE9-F1
#
_entry.id   AF-A0A931EIE9-F1
#
_cell.length_a   1.000
_cell.length_b   1.000
_cell.length_c   1.000
_cell.angle_alpha   90.00
_cell.angle_beta   90.00
_cell.angle_gamma   90.00
#
_symmetry.space_group_name_H-M   'P 1'
#
loop_
_entity.id
_entity.type
_entity.pdbx_description
1 polymer ?
#
loop_
_entity_poly.entity_id
_entity_poly.type
_entity_poly.pdbx_seq_one_letter_code
_entity_poly.pdbx_strand_id
1 'polypeptide(L)'
;MQDLYLTRTSAPKEVPVAVYAEILRWMEEHQVERIMLDANTQGYGVLIDSECIPVGLVPHAELQDPKGLVERLEIAWNLYLSGANCTD
;
A
#
# COMPACT_ATOMS: atom_id res chain seq x y z
N MET A 1 -3.90 -8.72 14.06
CA MET A 1 -4.14 -8.32 12.67
C MET A 1 -3.12 -9.05 11.81
N GLN A 2 -3.43 -9.33 10.56
CA GLN A 2 -2.54 -10.02 9.63
C GLN A 2 -2.05 -9.02 8.59
N ASP A 3 -0.81 -9.15 8.14
CA ASP A 3 -0.26 -8.34 7.07
C ASP A 3 -0.95 -8.70 5.76
N LEU A 4 -1.28 -7.68 4.97
CA LEU A 4 -2.02 -7.85 3.73
C LEU A 4 -1.04 -7.74 2.56
N TYR A 5 -0.87 -8.84 1.84
CA TYR A 5 0.03 -8.94 0.69
C TYR A 5 -0.77 -8.76 -0.59
N LEU A 6 -0.55 -7.64 -1.27
CA LEU A 6 -1.18 -7.28 -2.52
C LEU A 6 -0.17 -7.46 -3.66
N THR A 7 -0.59 -8.21 -4.67
CA THR A 7 0.16 -8.42 -5.90
C THR A 7 -0.75 -8.11 -7.07
N ARG A 8 -0.22 -7.98 -8.28
CA ARG A 8 -1.05 -7.76 -9.48
C ARG A 8 -2.05 -8.89 -9.76
N THR A 9 -1.85 -10.07 -9.19
CA THR A 9 -2.65 -11.28 -9.47
C THR A 9 -3.42 -11.77 -8.25
N SER A 10 -3.19 -11.20 -7.07
CA SER A 10 -3.79 -11.68 -5.84
C SER A 10 -3.97 -10.56 -4.82
N ALA A 11 -5.17 -10.56 -4.23
CA ALA A 11 -5.55 -9.71 -3.11
C ALA A 11 -5.93 -10.59 -1.91
N PRO A 12 -5.62 -10.15 -0.68
CA PRO A 12 -6.13 -10.78 0.53
C PRO A 12 -7.64 -10.56 0.64
N LYS A 13 -8.34 -11.48 1.31
CA LYS A 13 -9.82 -11.50 1.38
C LYS A 13 -10.41 -10.30 2.13
N GLU A 14 -9.60 -9.67 2.94
CA GLU A 14 -9.92 -8.51 3.76
C GLU A 14 -10.00 -7.22 2.95
N VAL A 15 -9.39 -7.19 1.75
CA VAL A 15 -9.44 -6.03 0.86
C VAL A 15 -10.68 -6.14 -0.04
N PRO A 16 -11.59 -5.15 -0.01
CA PRO A 16 -12.75 -5.16 -0.88
C PRO A 16 -12.36 -5.19 -2.35
N VAL A 17 -13.12 -5.91 -3.19
CA VAL A 17 -12.83 -6.03 -4.63
C VAL A 17 -12.72 -4.68 -5.33
N ALA A 18 -13.59 -3.71 -4.98
CA ALA A 18 -13.55 -2.37 -5.53
C ALA A 18 -12.27 -1.60 -5.15
N VAL A 19 -11.78 -1.82 -3.92
CA VAL A 19 -10.53 -1.23 -3.43
C VAL A 19 -9.35 -1.87 -4.16
N TYR A 20 -9.33 -3.20 -4.27
CA TYR A 20 -8.28 -3.90 -5.00
C TYR A 20 -8.19 -3.50 -6.48
N ALA A 21 -9.32 -3.25 -7.15
CA ALA A 21 -9.32 -2.82 -8.54
C ALA A 21 -8.63 -1.45 -8.73
N GLU A 22 -8.80 -0.52 -7.80
CA GLU A 22 -8.15 0.80 -7.86
C GLU A 22 -6.66 0.70 -7.48
N ILE A 23 -6.31 -0.13 -6.48
CA ILE A 23 -4.91 -0.44 -6.18
C ILE A 23 -4.22 -1.05 -7.40
N LEU A 24 -4.87 -1.98 -8.10
CA LEU A 24 -4.31 -2.66 -9.26
C LEU A 24 -4.01 -1.67 -10.38
N ARG A 25 -4.93 -0.75 -10.68
CA ARG A 25 -4.70 0.32 -11.65
C ARG A 25 -3.51 1.19 -11.25
N TRP A 26 -3.48 1.60 -9.99
CA TRP A 26 -2.38 2.39 -9.45
C TRP A 26 -1.03 1.66 -9.57
N MET A 27 -1.00 0.35 -9.28
CA MET A 27 0.19 -0.50 -9.43
C MET A 27 0.65 -0.65 -10.88
N GLU A 28 -0.28 -0.71 -11.83
CA GLU A 28 0.02 -0.75 -13.27
C GLU A 28 0.61 0.59 -13.74
N GLU A 29 0.01 1.71 -13.33
CA GLU A 29 0.46 3.07 -13.67
C GLU A 29 1.87 3.36 -13.16
N HIS A 30 2.17 2.97 -11.92
CA HIS A 30 3.46 3.22 -11.27
C HIS A 30 4.50 2.11 -11.48
N GLN A 31 4.16 1.08 -12.26
CA GLN A 31 5.00 -0.11 -12.49
C GLN A 31 5.40 -0.86 -11.20
N VAL A 32 4.56 -0.79 -10.16
CA VAL A 32 4.75 -1.52 -8.89
C VAL A 32 4.28 -2.95 -9.04
N GLU A 33 5.10 -3.92 -8.62
CA GLU A 33 4.78 -5.34 -8.71
C GLU A 33 4.09 -5.85 -7.44
N ARG A 34 4.51 -5.35 -6.28
CA ARG A 34 4.05 -5.82 -4.97
C ARG A 34 3.86 -4.68 -3.97
N ILE A 35 2.78 -4.76 -3.21
CA ILE A 35 2.53 -3.89 -2.06
C ILE A 35 2.28 -4.79 -0.84
N MET A 36 2.94 -4.50 0.26
CA MET A 36 2.64 -5.10 1.55
C MET A 36 2.05 -4.04 2.47
N LEU A 37 0.98 -4.39 3.16
CA LEU A 37 0.35 -3.58 4.18
C LEU A 37 0.61 -4.26 5.52
N ASP A 38 1.65 -3.82 6.23
CA ASP A 38 2.09 -4.34 7.53
C ASP A 38 1.20 -3.81 8.64
N ALA A 39 0.46 -4.68 9.32
CA ALA A 39 -0.56 -4.25 10.26
C ALA A 39 0.05 -3.81 11.60
N ASN A 40 -0.21 -2.57 12.02
CA ASN A 40 0.28 -1.99 13.26
C ASN A 40 -0.85 -1.35 14.08
N THR A 41 -0.50 -0.78 15.24
CA THR A 41 -1.48 -0.17 16.16
C THR A 41 -2.20 1.05 15.59
N GLN A 42 -1.66 1.69 14.54
CA GLN A 42 -2.21 2.90 13.92
C GLN A 42 -2.96 2.61 12.61
N GLY A 43 -2.71 1.47 11.97
CA GLY A 43 -3.18 1.19 10.62
C GLY A 43 -2.34 0.11 9.97
N TYR A 44 -2.02 0.32 8.69
CA TYR A 44 -1.14 -0.51 7.91
C TYR A 44 0.04 0.30 7.38
N GLY A 45 1.26 -0.11 7.71
CA GLY A 45 2.47 0.41 7.07
C GLY A 45 2.53 -0.05 5.62
N VAL A 46 2.77 0.85 4.68
CA VAL A 46 2.85 0.53 3.25
C VAL A 46 4.30 0.21 2.91
N LEU A 47 4.56 -0.99 2.40
CA LEU A 47 5.85 -1.36 1.80
C LEU A 47 5.65 -1.63 0.31
N ILE A 48 6.53 -1.07 -0.51
CA ILE A 48 6.47 -1.17 -1.97
C ILE A 48 7.63 -2.05 -2.43
N ASP A 49 7.36 -3.01 -3.31
CA ASP A 49 8.34 -3.92 -3.95
C ASP A 49 9.32 -4.63 -3.00
N SER A 50 8.89 -4.90 -1.76
CA SER A 50 9.67 -5.58 -0.71
C SER A 50 10.77 -4.73 -0.07
N GLU A 51 10.62 -3.40 -0.09
CA GLU A 51 11.38 -2.51 0.79
C GLU A 51 11.27 -2.96 2.25
N CYS A 52 12.36 -2.83 3.02
CA CYS A 52 12.38 -3.20 4.44
C CYS A 52 11.76 -2.11 5.34
N ILE A 53 11.52 -0.91 4.81
CA ILE A 53 11.05 0.25 5.57
C ILE A 53 9.66 0.64 5.06
N PRO A 54 8.66 0.77 5.93
CA PRO A 54 7.34 1.25 5.54
C PRO A 54 7.45 2.71 5.08
N VAL A 55 7.06 2.94 3.84
CA VAL A 55 7.15 4.23 3.16
C VAL A 55 5.91 5.11 3.35
N GLY A 56 4.89 4.59 4.04
CA GLY A 56 3.65 5.32 4.37
C GLY A 56 2.78 4.58 5.38
N LEU A 57 1.65 5.19 5.74
CA LEU A 57 0.65 4.65 6.67
C LEU A 57 -0.76 4.78 6.09
N VAL A 58 -1.50 3.68 6.08
CA VAL A 58 -2.92 3.61 5.72
C VAL A 58 -3.73 3.35 7.00
N PRO A 59 -4.55 4.30 7.46
CA PRO A 59 -5.45 4.05 8.58
C PRO A 59 -6.44 2.91 8.30
N HIS A 60 -6.83 2.16 9.32
CA HIS A 60 -7.78 1.04 9.17
C HIS A 60 -9.09 1.40 8.48
N ALA A 61 -9.59 2.63 8.72
CA ALA A 61 -10.82 3.12 8.11
C ALA A 61 -10.69 3.28 6.59
N GLU A 62 -9.48 3.57 6.10
CA GLU A 62 -9.19 3.84 4.70
C GLU A 62 -9.05 2.55 3.89
N LEU A 63 -8.88 1.39 4.54
CA LEU A 63 -8.90 0.09 3.85
C LEU A 63 -10.26 -0.23 3.19
N GLN A 64 -11.33 0.45 3.64
CA GLN A 64 -12.66 0.35 3.04
C GLN A 64 -12.97 1.50 2.07
N ASP A 65 -12.10 2.50 1.97
CA ASP A 65 -12.26 3.63 1.05
C ASP A 65 -11.26 3.54 -0.10
N PRO A 66 -11.70 3.18 -1.33
CA PRO A 66 -10.80 3.04 -2.46
C PRO A 66 -10.04 4.32 -2.80
N LYS A 67 -10.67 5.49 -2.64
CA LYS A 67 -10.04 6.77 -3.00
C LYS A 67 -8.98 7.15 -1.98
N GLY A 68 -9.35 7.14 -0.70
CA GLY A 68 -8.45 7.43 0.39
C GLY A 68 -7.24 6.49 0.40
N LEU A 69 -7.42 5.20 0.12
CA LEU A 69 -6.32 4.26 0.01
C LEU A 69 -5.33 4.63 -1.11
N VAL A 70 -5.82 4.94 -2.31
CA VAL A 70 -4.98 5.34 -3.44
C VAL A 70 -4.22 6.63 -3.14
N GLU A 71 -4.87 7.61 -2.50
CA GLU A 71 -4.18 8.84 -2.08
C GLU A 71 -3.04 8.55 -1.09
N ARG A 72 -3.23 7.61 -0.15
CA ARG A 72 -2.16 7.18 0.77
C ARG A 72 -1.03 6.46 0.04
N LEU A 73 -1.35 5.59 -0.92
CA LEU A 73 -0.36 4.91 -1.76
C LEU A 73 0.45 5.91 -2.58
N GLU A 74 -0.20 6.93 -3.12
CA GLU A 74 0.46 7.99 -3.89
C GLU A 74 1.43 8.80 -3.02
N ILE A 75 1.04 9.15 -1.79
CA ILE A 75 1.94 9.80 -0.84
C ILE A 75 3.13 8.89 -0.52
N ALA A 76 2.87 7.61 -0.24
CA ALA A 76 3.90 6.63 0.08
C ALA A 76 4.89 6.42 -1.08
N TRP A 77 4.39 6.42 -2.31
CA TRP A 77 5.20 6.34 -3.52
C TRP A 77 6.05 7.57 -3.77
N ASN A 78 5.50 8.77 -3.58
CA ASN A 78 6.30 10.00 -3.67
C ASN A 78 7.42 10.01 -2.62
N LEU A 79 7.15 9.51 -1.41
CA LEU A 79 8.19 9.34 -0.38
C LEU A 79 9.23 8.29 -0.77
N TYR A 80 8.81 7.15 -1.33
CA TYR A 80 9.71 6.13 -1.89
C TYR A 80 10.63 6.72 -2.98
N LEU A 81 10.07 7.42 -3.98
CA LEU A 81 10.85 8.06 -5.05
C LEU A 81 11.80 9.15 -4.54
N SER A 82 11.42 9.86 -3.49
CA SER A 82 12.26 10.90 -2.89
C SER A 82 13.49 10.35 -2.17
N GLY A 83 13.53 9.04 -1.88
CA GLY A 83 14.58 8.41 -1.08
C GLY A 83 14.61 8.86 0.38
N ALA A 84 13.61 9.65 0.84
CA ALA A 84 13.54 10.14 2.21
C ALA A 84 13.36 9.02 3.26
N ASN A 85 13.03 7.81 2.82
CA ASN A 85 12.88 6.62 3.66
C ASN A 85 14.14 5.73 3.74
N CYS A 86 15.21 6.04 2.97
CA CYS A 86 16.52 5.43 3.18
C CYS A 86 17.20 6.17 4.33
N THR A 87 17.08 5.63 5.54
CA THR A 87 17.96 6.03 6.65
C THR A 87 19.41 5.74 6.28
N ASP A 88 20.21 6.81 6.23
CA ASP A 88 21.66 6.81 6.49
C ASP A 88 21.96 6.24 7.90
#